data_AF-A0A1Q6EJ36-F1
#
_entry.id   AF-A0A1Q6EJ36-F1
#
_cell.length_a   1.000
_cell.length_b   1.000
_cell.length_c   1.000
_cell.angle_alpha   90.00
_cell.angle_beta   90.00
_cell.angle_gamma   90.00
#
_symmetry.space_group_name_H-M   'P 1'
#
loop_
_entity.id
_entity.type
_entity.pdbx_description
1 polymer ?
#
loop_
_entity_poly.entity_id
_entity_poly.type
_entity_poly.pdbx_seq_one_letter_code
_entity_poly.pdbx_strand_id
1 'polypeptide(L)'
;MKPFLRILLPAAVCGLLLGACTQRQTTLKFMSYNIRNGRGIDNVQDLGRVAEIINRTAPDIVALQELDSVTGRMAGRFIPGELGEMTGMHARFCRAIDYDGGAYGVGLLSRDEPLAVRRIPLPGREESRVLFVAEFPDYVVCVTHLSLTPEDQRASLPIIRTVTDTCRKPVLLAGDFNMKVAKTVLDGLGGAFRPLSDTTQMTFPSGKPSIRIDYILGRGLPESAVVTERQVDTSTVASDHCPLWVSLAWKK
;
A
#
# COMPACT_ATOMS: atom_id res chain seq x y z
N MET A 1 52.50 35.94 -62.30
CA MET A 1 52.06 34.81 -61.47
C MET A 1 52.36 35.10 -60.00
N LYS A 2 51.36 35.56 -59.24
CA LYS A 2 51.35 35.71 -57.76
C LYS A 2 49.93 35.40 -57.28
N PRO A 3 49.73 34.78 -56.11
CA PRO A 3 48.53 33.98 -55.83
C PRO A 3 47.38 34.79 -55.21
N PHE A 4 46.15 34.33 -55.47
CA PHE A 4 44.90 34.84 -54.89
C PHE A 4 44.77 34.41 -53.42
N LEU A 5 44.57 35.37 -52.53
CA LEU A 5 44.25 35.15 -51.12
C LEU A 5 42.73 34.96 -50.99
N ARG A 6 42.27 33.75 -50.71
CA ARG A 6 40.87 33.45 -50.36
C ARG A 6 40.67 33.68 -48.86
N ILE A 7 39.84 34.66 -48.52
CA ILE A 7 39.37 34.89 -47.15
C ILE A 7 38.19 33.93 -46.90
N LEU A 8 38.36 32.99 -45.97
CA LEU A 8 37.29 32.15 -45.43
C LEU A 8 36.62 32.89 -44.26
N LEU A 9 35.32 33.18 -44.39
CA LEU A 9 34.49 33.59 -43.25
C LEU A 9 34.17 32.36 -42.37
N PRO A 10 34.24 32.46 -41.04
CA PRO A 10 33.75 31.40 -40.17
C PRO A 10 32.21 31.48 -40.08
N ALA A 11 31.54 30.43 -40.52
CA ALA A 11 30.12 30.24 -40.28
C ALA A 11 29.90 29.94 -38.79
N ALA A 12 29.28 30.86 -38.06
CA ALA A 12 28.84 30.64 -36.69
C ALA A 12 27.65 29.68 -36.69
N VAL A 13 27.91 28.41 -36.34
CA VAL A 13 26.86 27.43 -36.09
C VAL A 13 26.31 27.68 -34.68
N CYS A 14 25.18 28.37 -34.60
CA CYS A 14 24.44 28.57 -33.36
C CYS A 14 23.70 27.26 -33.05
N GLY A 15 24.28 26.42 -32.17
CA GLY A 15 23.65 25.19 -31.70
C GLY A 15 22.49 25.50 -30.76
N LEU A 16 21.26 25.34 -31.25
CA LEU A 16 20.05 25.29 -30.41
C LEU A 16 20.12 24.04 -29.51
N LEU A 17 20.55 24.22 -28.27
CA LEU A 17 20.38 23.23 -27.20
C LEU A 17 18.90 23.24 -26.80
N LEU A 18 18.10 22.36 -27.42
CA LEU A 18 16.79 21.99 -26.92
C LEU A 18 17.00 21.26 -25.59
N GLY A 19 16.88 22.00 -24.49
CA GLY A 19 16.82 21.43 -23.14
C GLY A 19 15.57 20.56 -23.04
N ALA A 20 15.73 19.25 -23.21
CA ALA A 20 14.68 18.30 -22.87
C ALA A 20 14.41 18.44 -21.37
N CYS A 21 13.25 18.99 -21.01
CA CYS A 21 12.77 18.99 -19.64
C CYS A 21 12.51 17.54 -19.26
N THR A 22 13.47 16.87 -18.63
CA THR A 22 13.30 15.52 -18.09
C THR A 22 12.31 15.60 -16.94
N GLN A 23 11.04 15.30 -17.23
CA GLN A 23 10.02 15.17 -16.19
C GLN A 23 10.50 14.18 -15.12
N ARG A 24 10.47 14.60 -13.86
CA ARG A 24 10.91 13.78 -12.73
C ARG A 24 9.94 12.60 -12.59
N GLN A 25 10.46 11.38 -12.74
CA GLN A 25 9.69 10.16 -12.55
C GLN A 25 9.53 9.89 -11.05
N THR A 26 8.30 9.70 -10.59
CA THR A 26 8.01 9.17 -9.26
C THR A 26 7.95 7.67 -9.35
N THR A 27 8.65 6.99 -8.44
CA THR A 27 8.54 5.55 -8.22
C THR A 27 8.08 5.31 -6.80
N LEU A 28 7.11 4.41 -6.61
CA LEU A 28 6.58 4.06 -5.30
C LEU A 28 6.36 2.55 -5.22
N LYS A 29 7.00 1.89 -4.26
CA LYS A 29 6.73 0.49 -3.91
C LYS A 29 5.76 0.44 -2.72
N PHE A 30 4.57 -0.11 -2.96
CA PHE A 30 3.50 -0.23 -1.98
C PHE A 30 3.22 -1.70 -1.68
N MET A 31 3.28 -2.06 -0.40
CA MET A 31 3.05 -3.40 0.11
C MET A 31 1.76 -3.44 0.94
N SER A 32 1.04 -4.55 0.89
CA SER A 32 -0.02 -4.90 1.84
C SER A 32 0.36 -6.19 2.55
N TYR A 33 0.13 -6.25 3.86
CA TYR A 33 0.39 -7.45 4.63
C TYR A 33 -0.51 -7.56 5.86
N ASN A 34 -1.39 -8.55 5.87
CA ASN A 34 -2.03 -9.03 7.09
C ASN A 34 -1.02 -9.89 7.85
N ILE A 35 -0.56 -9.39 9.00
CA ILE A 35 0.52 -10.04 9.75
C ILE A 35 0.02 -11.01 10.81
N ARG A 36 -1.30 -11.16 10.96
CA ARG A 36 -1.93 -12.03 11.95
C ARG A 36 -1.31 -11.89 13.32
N ASN A 37 -1.21 -10.67 13.84
CA ASN A 37 -0.53 -10.34 15.10
C ASN A 37 0.92 -10.87 15.22
N GLY A 38 1.64 -10.96 14.11
CA GLY A 38 3.01 -11.50 14.05
C GLY A 38 3.08 -13.02 14.19
N ARG A 39 1.96 -13.74 14.04
CA ARG A 39 1.89 -15.19 14.23
C ARG A 39 2.00 -15.92 12.89
N GLY A 40 3.04 -16.73 12.77
CA GLY A 40 3.25 -17.59 11.62
C GLY A 40 2.24 -18.75 11.50
N ILE A 41 2.31 -19.48 10.39
CA ILE A 41 1.52 -20.71 10.16
C ILE A 41 1.94 -21.84 11.12
N ASP A 42 3.15 -21.75 11.68
CA ASP A 42 3.66 -22.60 12.77
C ASP A 42 3.15 -22.17 14.16
N ASN A 43 2.28 -21.16 14.20
CA ASN A 43 1.73 -20.53 15.41
C ASN A 43 2.77 -19.87 16.32
N VAL A 44 4.00 -19.68 15.85
CA VAL A 44 5.03 -18.91 16.56
C VAL A 44 4.78 -17.43 16.33
N GLN A 45 4.74 -16.65 17.42
CA GLN A 45 4.62 -15.20 17.36
C GLN A 45 6.04 -14.58 17.27
N ASP A 46 6.38 -14.03 16.12
CA ASP A 46 7.70 -13.50 15.79
C ASP A 46 7.60 -12.32 14.81
N LEU A 47 7.62 -11.10 15.36
CA LEU A 47 7.63 -9.87 14.55
C LEU A 47 8.90 -9.71 13.73
N GLY A 48 10.01 -10.35 14.13
CA GLY A 48 11.26 -10.30 13.40
C GLY A 48 11.11 -10.87 11.99
N ARG A 49 10.35 -11.97 11.83
CA ARG A 49 10.02 -12.54 10.52
C ARG A 49 9.23 -11.58 9.64
N VAL A 50 8.29 -10.84 10.22
CA VAL A 50 7.52 -9.81 9.51
C VAL A 50 8.42 -8.67 9.06
N ALA A 51 9.24 -8.13 9.96
CA ALA A 51 10.18 -7.05 9.66
C ALA A 51 11.22 -7.47 8.62
N GLU A 52 11.73 -8.70 8.66
CA GLU A 52 12.67 -9.24 7.69
C GLU A 52 12.08 -9.26 6.27
N ILE A 53 10.80 -9.64 6.13
CA ILE A 53 10.08 -9.60 4.84
C ILE A 53 9.96 -8.16 4.35
N ILE A 54 9.58 -7.23 5.22
CA ILE A 54 9.46 -5.82 4.85
C ILE A 54 10.82 -5.28 4.41
N ASN A 55 11.88 -5.54 5.18
CA ASN A 55 13.23 -5.07 4.89
C ASN A 55 13.80 -5.64 3.59
N ARG A 56 13.60 -6.94 3.31
CA ARG A 56 14.07 -7.56 2.04
C ARG A 56 13.32 -7.03 0.82
N THR A 57 12.02 -6.75 0.96
CA THR A 57 11.18 -6.21 -0.12
C THR A 57 11.45 -4.73 -0.35
N ALA A 58 11.91 -4.03 0.69
CA ALA A 58 12.23 -2.61 0.73
C ALA A 58 11.12 -1.69 0.19
N PRO A 59 9.85 -1.84 0.63
CA PRO A 59 8.77 -0.96 0.20
C PRO A 59 8.98 0.47 0.71
N ASP A 60 8.32 1.42 0.05
CA ASP A 60 8.22 2.79 0.54
C ASP A 60 7.08 2.91 1.57
N ILE A 61 6.05 2.08 1.40
CA ILE A 61 4.84 2.06 2.24
C ILE A 61 4.36 0.63 2.45
N VAL A 62 3.92 0.31 3.67
CA VAL A 62 3.30 -0.96 4.05
C VAL A 62 1.95 -0.70 4.71
N ALA A 63 0.89 -1.21 4.09
CA ALA A 63 -0.44 -1.32 4.67
C ALA A 63 -0.53 -2.58 5.53
N LEU A 64 -0.58 -2.43 6.85
CA LEU A 64 -0.60 -3.54 7.81
C LEU A 64 -2.00 -3.80 8.36
N GLN A 65 -2.39 -5.07 8.43
CA GLN A 65 -3.62 -5.52 9.09
C GLN A 65 -3.30 -6.43 10.27
N GLU A 66 -4.25 -6.57 11.20
CA GLU A 66 -4.13 -7.41 12.39
C GLU A 66 -3.02 -6.99 13.35
N LEU A 67 -2.94 -5.69 13.62
CA LEU A 67 -2.00 -5.10 14.56
C LEU A 67 -2.60 -4.94 15.94
N ASP A 68 -1.86 -5.41 16.93
CA ASP A 68 -2.10 -5.13 18.35
C ASP A 68 -1.38 -3.86 18.79
N SER A 69 -1.95 -3.14 19.74
CA SER A 69 -1.34 -2.02 20.42
C SER A 69 -1.59 -2.13 21.91
N VAL A 70 -0.55 -2.47 22.67
CA VAL A 70 -0.57 -2.51 24.15
C VAL A 70 -1.58 -3.54 24.69
N THR A 71 -1.81 -4.63 23.96
CA THR A 71 -2.73 -5.70 24.37
C THR A 71 -2.07 -6.70 25.31
N GLY A 72 -2.86 -7.37 26.15
CA GLY A 72 -2.39 -8.41 27.07
C GLY A 72 -1.68 -9.57 26.37
N ARG A 73 -2.21 -10.02 25.22
CA ARG A 73 -1.59 -11.07 24.38
C ARG A 73 -0.24 -10.67 23.79
N MET A 74 0.07 -9.36 23.81
CA MET A 74 1.37 -8.79 23.45
C MET A 74 2.20 -8.37 24.66
N ALA A 75 1.81 -8.76 25.88
CA ALA A 75 2.45 -8.34 27.12
C ALA A 75 2.60 -6.80 27.24
N GLY A 76 1.60 -6.05 26.75
CA GLY A 76 1.61 -4.57 26.80
C GLY A 76 2.52 -3.90 25.76
N ARG A 77 3.04 -4.64 24.79
CA ARG A 77 3.91 -4.10 23.74
C ARG A 77 3.18 -3.24 22.72
N PHE A 78 3.84 -2.18 22.25
CA PHE A 78 3.35 -1.31 21.17
C PHE A 78 3.89 -1.78 19.81
N ILE A 79 3.25 -2.81 19.24
CA ILE A 79 3.69 -3.50 18.01
C ILE A 79 3.93 -2.55 16.82
N PRO A 80 3.08 -1.54 16.53
CA PRO A 80 3.33 -0.62 15.43
C PRO A 80 4.67 0.10 15.58
N GLY A 81 5.00 0.58 16.79
CA GLY A 81 6.26 1.25 17.07
C GLY A 81 7.46 0.33 16.90
N GLU A 82 7.38 -0.89 17.44
CA GLU A 82 8.45 -1.89 17.30
C GLU A 82 8.72 -2.27 15.84
N LEU A 83 7.67 -2.46 15.04
CA LEU A 83 7.84 -2.70 13.60
C LEU A 83 8.44 -1.48 12.90
N GLY A 84 8.08 -0.26 13.29
CA GLY A 84 8.72 0.97 12.84
C GLY A 84 10.22 0.99 13.13
N GLU A 85 10.62 0.63 14.35
CA GLU A 85 12.02 0.55 14.77
C GLU A 85 12.79 -0.54 13.99
N MET A 86 12.22 -1.75 13.88
CA MET A 86 12.85 -2.87 13.16
C MET A 86 13.02 -2.62 11.65
N THR A 87 12.20 -1.75 11.07
CA THR A 87 12.22 -1.44 9.63
C THR A 87 12.82 -0.08 9.30
N GLY A 88 13.10 0.76 10.31
CA GLY A 88 13.51 2.15 10.12
C GLY A 88 12.43 3.02 9.47
N MET A 89 11.15 2.65 9.60
CA MET A 89 10.01 3.33 8.99
C MET A 89 9.19 4.08 10.04
N HIS A 90 8.52 5.15 9.62
CA HIS A 90 7.52 5.82 10.46
C HIS A 90 6.30 4.91 10.63
N ALA A 91 5.92 4.66 11.88
CA ALA A 91 4.73 3.88 12.19
C ALA A 91 3.54 4.77 12.52
N ARG A 92 2.38 4.40 11.99
CA ARG A 92 1.07 4.93 12.40
C ARG A 92 0.09 3.79 12.63
N PHE A 93 -0.67 3.91 13.72
CA PHE A 93 -1.68 2.93 14.11
C PHE A 93 -3.07 3.55 14.03
N CYS A 94 -4.02 2.80 13.48
CA CYS A 94 -5.43 3.15 13.44
C CYS A 94 -6.24 2.07 14.15
N ARG A 95 -6.59 2.37 15.40
CA ARG A 95 -7.42 1.53 16.26
C ARG A 95 -8.77 1.24 15.61
N ALA A 96 -9.12 -0.02 15.47
CA ALA A 96 -10.45 -0.48 15.07
C ALA A 96 -11.35 -0.69 16.28
N ILE A 97 -10.86 -1.45 17.27
CA ILE A 97 -11.54 -1.79 18.52
C ILE A 97 -10.60 -1.62 19.73
N ASP A 98 -11.19 -1.47 20.92
CA ASP A 98 -10.49 -1.76 22.18
C ASP A 98 -10.46 -3.28 22.37
N TYR A 99 -9.31 -3.83 22.75
CA TYR A 99 -9.11 -5.28 22.83
C TYR A 99 -8.07 -5.63 23.89
N ASP A 100 -8.43 -6.53 24.81
CA ASP A 100 -7.50 -7.13 25.78
C ASP A 100 -6.63 -6.09 26.53
N GLY A 101 -7.27 -5.05 27.08
CA GLY A 101 -6.62 -3.96 27.79
C GLY A 101 -5.90 -2.92 26.91
N GLY A 102 -5.75 -3.19 25.61
CA GLY A 102 -5.18 -2.29 24.63
C GLY A 102 -6.13 -2.08 23.45
N ALA A 103 -5.57 -2.11 22.24
CA ALA A 103 -6.31 -1.87 21.01
C ALA A 103 -5.88 -2.81 19.89
N TYR A 104 -6.80 -3.05 18.96
CA TYR A 104 -6.56 -3.85 17.76
C TYR A 104 -7.02 -3.11 16.52
N GLY A 105 -6.31 -3.24 15.40
CA GLY A 105 -6.66 -2.55 14.17
C GLY A 105 -5.67 -2.69 13.02
N VAL A 106 -5.56 -1.63 12.23
CA VAL A 106 -4.70 -1.55 11.06
C VAL A 106 -3.59 -0.52 11.28
N GLY A 107 -2.57 -0.55 10.44
CA GLY A 107 -1.44 0.36 10.55
C GLY A 107 -0.80 0.67 9.21
N LEU A 108 0.10 1.63 9.26
CA LEU A 108 0.90 2.10 8.14
C LEU A 108 2.34 2.18 8.60
N LEU A 109 3.24 1.54 7.87
CA LEU A 109 4.66 1.88 7.89
C LEU A 109 4.97 2.68 6.63
N SER A 110 5.69 3.78 6.75
CA SER A 110 6.07 4.61 5.61
C SER A 110 7.46 5.22 5.80
N ARG A 111 8.22 5.37 4.69
CA ARG A 111 9.52 6.03 4.72
C ARG A 111 9.43 7.51 5.08
N ASP A 112 8.37 8.17 4.63
CA ASP A 112 8.04 9.54 4.98
C ASP A 112 6.88 9.59 5.97
N GLU A 113 6.80 10.65 6.76
CA GLU A 113 5.69 10.88 7.67
C GLU A 113 4.47 11.46 6.92
N PRO A 114 3.24 10.92 7.09
CA PRO A 114 2.06 11.48 6.46
C PRO A 114 1.75 12.89 7.00
N LEU A 115 1.30 13.79 6.10
CA LEU A 115 0.87 15.15 6.42
C LEU A 115 -0.33 15.17 7.37
N ALA A 116 -1.23 14.21 7.19
CA ALA A 116 -2.42 14.04 8.02
C ALA A 116 -2.88 12.59 8.01
N VAL A 117 -3.56 12.20 9.08
CA VAL A 117 -4.17 10.87 9.24
C VAL A 117 -5.61 10.99 9.68
N ARG A 118 -6.49 10.12 9.17
CA ARG A 118 -7.92 10.08 9.51
C ARG A 118 -8.39 8.64 9.67
N ARG A 119 -9.25 8.43 10.66
CA ARG A 119 -9.95 7.17 10.91
C ARG A 119 -11.40 7.31 10.47
N ILE A 120 -11.87 6.40 9.62
CA ILE A 120 -13.28 6.31 9.23
C ILE A 120 -13.80 4.94 9.70
N PRO A 121 -14.82 4.90 10.60
CA PRO A 121 -15.45 3.65 10.99
C PRO A 121 -16.08 2.93 9.79
N LEU A 122 -15.95 1.61 9.75
CA LEU A 122 -16.58 0.74 8.77
C LEU A 122 -17.45 -0.31 9.49
N PRO A 123 -18.52 -0.82 8.83
CA PRO A 123 -19.31 -1.93 9.31
C PRO A 123 -18.47 -3.15 9.70
N GLY A 124 -18.90 -3.82 10.78
CA GLY A 124 -18.32 -5.06 11.27
C GLY A 124 -18.99 -5.44 12.59
N ARG A 125 -19.97 -6.33 12.52
CA ARG A 125 -20.80 -6.73 13.68
C ARG A 125 -20.07 -7.66 14.63
N GLU A 126 -19.16 -8.50 14.12
CA GLU A 126 -18.32 -9.37 14.93
C GLU A 126 -17.13 -8.62 15.53
N GLU A 127 -16.60 -7.66 14.79
CA GLU A 127 -15.48 -6.81 15.16
C GLU A 127 -15.58 -5.51 14.34
N SER A 128 -15.62 -4.36 14.99
CA SER A 128 -15.70 -3.08 14.27
C SER A 128 -14.47 -2.87 13.38
N ARG A 129 -14.68 -2.35 12.17
CA ARG A 129 -13.63 -2.15 11.17
C ARG A 129 -13.37 -0.67 10.94
N VAL A 130 -12.26 -0.35 10.26
CA VAL A 130 -11.88 1.02 9.93
C VAL A 130 -11.23 1.11 8.56
N LEU A 131 -11.45 2.24 7.90
CA LEU A 131 -10.59 2.75 6.85
C LEU A 131 -9.61 3.75 7.49
N PHE A 132 -8.32 3.44 7.42
CA PHE A 132 -7.27 4.36 7.78
C PHE A 132 -6.83 5.14 6.54
N VAL A 133 -6.99 6.46 6.55
CA VAL A 133 -6.59 7.37 5.46
C VAL A 133 -5.37 8.17 5.90
N ALA A 134 -4.28 8.11 5.13
CA ALA A 134 -3.05 8.86 5.35
C ALA A 134 -2.74 9.71 4.12
N GLU A 135 -2.61 11.02 4.32
CA GLU A 135 -2.34 11.97 3.24
C GLU A 135 -0.83 12.25 3.14
N PHE A 136 -0.28 12.08 1.93
CA PHE A 136 1.08 12.44 1.57
C PHE A 136 1.06 13.63 0.59
N PRO A 137 2.21 14.26 0.28
CA PRO A 137 2.24 15.38 -0.66
C PRO A 137 1.59 15.07 -2.02
N ASP A 138 1.91 13.92 -2.60
CA ASP A 138 1.53 13.57 -3.98
C ASP A 138 0.39 12.54 -4.09
N TYR A 139 0.04 11.86 -3.00
CA TYR A 139 -0.95 10.77 -3.01
C TYR A 139 -1.62 10.61 -1.64
N VAL A 140 -2.68 9.81 -1.59
CA VAL A 140 -3.35 9.38 -0.36
C VAL A 140 -3.24 7.86 -0.29
N VAL A 141 -2.85 7.35 0.87
CA VAL A 141 -2.86 5.91 1.17
C VAL A 141 -4.04 5.58 2.06
N CYS A 142 -4.76 4.54 1.69
CA CYS A 142 -5.86 3.99 2.46
C CYS A 142 -5.54 2.54 2.84
N VAL A 143 -5.68 2.22 4.12
CA VAL A 143 -5.53 0.86 4.66
C VAL A 143 -6.86 0.38 5.23
N THR A 144 -7.25 -0.85 4.93
CA THR A 144 -8.48 -1.44 5.48
C THR A 144 -8.29 -2.91 5.84
N HIS A 145 -9.14 -3.40 6.74
CA HIS A 145 -9.38 -4.82 6.98
C HIS A 145 -10.90 -4.97 7.10
N LEU A 146 -11.55 -5.55 6.09
CA LEU A 146 -13.01 -5.67 6.08
C LEU A 146 -13.48 -6.84 6.94
N SER A 147 -14.73 -6.74 7.38
CA SER A 147 -15.43 -7.76 8.16
C SER A 147 -15.40 -9.13 7.47
N LEU A 148 -15.53 -10.19 8.25
CA LEU A 148 -15.77 -11.54 7.72
C LEU A 148 -17.22 -11.73 7.26
N THR A 149 -18.12 -10.87 7.71
CA THR A 149 -19.55 -10.93 7.40
C THR A 149 -19.85 -10.30 6.04
N PRO A 150 -20.41 -11.04 5.06
CA PRO A 150 -20.61 -10.54 3.69
C PRO A 150 -21.44 -9.26 3.57
N GLU A 151 -22.45 -9.08 4.42
CA GLU A 151 -23.27 -7.87 4.43
C GLU A 151 -22.46 -6.63 4.85
N ASP A 152 -21.61 -6.79 5.85
CA ASP A 152 -20.77 -5.70 6.39
C ASP A 152 -19.63 -5.36 5.41
N GLN A 153 -19.07 -6.37 4.73
CA GLN A 153 -18.15 -6.17 3.61
C GLN A 153 -18.76 -5.28 2.53
N ARG A 154 -19.96 -5.65 2.04
CA ARG A 154 -20.66 -4.90 0.98
C ARG A 154 -21.05 -3.50 1.43
N ALA A 155 -21.45 -3.33 2.69
CA ALA A 155 -21.80 -2.03 3.27
C ALA A 155 -20.57 -1.11 3.46
N SER A 156 -19.37 -1.67 3.58
CA SER A 156 -18.12 -0.90 3.71
C SER A 156 -17.68 -0.24 2.40
N LEU A 157 -17.88 -0.91 1.26
CA LEU A 157 -17.43 -0.42 -0.05
C LEU A 157 -17.97 0.98 -0.43
N PRO A 158 -19.28 1.29 -0.30
CA PRO A 158 -19.79 2.63 -0.61
C PRO A 158 -19.22 3.70 0.34
N ILE A 159 -18.92 3.37 1.60
CA ILE A 159 -18.29 4.32 2.54
C ILE A 159 -16.87 4.64 2.07
N ILE A 160 -16.09 3.61 1.73
CA ILE A 160 -14.73 3.77 1.19
C ILE A 160 -14.77 4.61 -0.09
N ARG A 161 -15.72 4.35 -0.98
CA ARG A 161 -15.95 5.15 -2.17
C ARG A 161 -16.25 6.61 -1.83
N THR A 162 -17.21 6.90 -0.96
CA THR A 162 -17.56 8.28 -0.58
C THR A 162 -16.35 9.04 -0.05
N VAL A 163 -15.53 8.40 0.79
CA VAL A 163 -14.30 9.03 1.30
C VAL A 163 -13.31 9.30 0.16
N THR A 164 -13.04 8.30 -0.67
CA THR A 164 -12.01 8.39 -1.72
C THR A 164 -12.44 9.22 -2.93
N ASP A 165 -13.74 9.42 -3.16
CA ASP A 165 -14.27 10.31 -4.18
C ASP A 165 -14.00 11.80 -3.85
N THR A 166 -13.77 12.14 -2.58
CA THR A 166 -13.39 13.50 -2.17
C THR A 166 -11.90 13.79 -2.31
N CYS A 167 -11.07 12.77 -2.57
CA CYS A 167 -9.63 12.94 -2.72
C CYS A 167 -9.29 13.57 -4.07
N ARG A 168 -8.55 14.70 -4.03
CA ARG A 168 -8.00 15.37 -5.23
C ARG A 168 -6.67 14.80 -5.70
N LYS A 169 -6.01 14.00 -4.86
CA LYS A 169 -4.75 13.31 -5.14
C LYS A 169 -5.04 11.87 -5.57
N PRO A 170 -4.12 11.21 -6.30
CA PRO A 170 -4.16 9.77 -6.50
C PRO A 170 -4.35 9.02 -5.18
N VAL A 171 -5.22 8.02 -5.17
CA VAL A 171 -5.51 7.17 -4.02
C VAL A 171 -4.93 5.78 -4.26
N LEU A 172 -4.18 5.29 -3.27
CA LEU A 172 -3.69 3.93 -3.19
C LEU A 172 -4.40 3.24 -2.02
N LEU A 173 -5.23 2.25 -2.31
CA LEU A 173 -6.00 1.53 -1.31
C LEU A 173 -5.50 0.09 -1.23
N ALA A 174 -5.15 -0.36 -0.03
CA ALA A 174 -4.75 -1.74 0.18
C ALA A 174 -5.27 -2.34 1.48
N GLY A 175 -5.28 -3.67 1.51
CA GLY A 175 -5.57 -4.44 2.71
C GLY A 175 -6.26 -5.76 2.41
N ASP A 176 -6.69 -6.39 3.48
CA ASP A 176 -7.52 -7.60 3.46
C ASP A 176 -9.00 -7.19 3.33
N PHE A 177 -9.60 -7.48 2.17
CA PHE A 177 -11.00 -7.20 1.90
C PHE A 177 -11.91 -8.33 2.36
N ASN A 178 -11.39 -9.51 2.72
CA ASN A 178 -12.17 -10.71 3.00
C ASN A 178 -13.18 -11.08 1.89
N MET A 179 -12.98 -10.57 0.67
CA MET A 179 -13.85 -10.73 -0.49
C MET A 179 -13.08 -11.40 -1.63
N LYS A 180 -13.57 -12.54 -2.12
CA LYS A 180 -12.83 -13.37 -3.10
C LYS A 180 -12.86 -12.82 -4.53
N VAL A 181 -13.99 -12.21 -4.89
CA VAL A 181 -14.31 -11.82 -6.27
C VAL A 181 -13.91 -10.37 -6.49
N ALA A 182 -12.81 -10.16 -7.21
CA ALA A 182 -12.28 -8.82 -7.50
C ALA A 182 -13.33 -7.90 -8.15
N LYS A 183 -14.13 -8.45 -9.08
CA LYS A 183 -15.22 -7.69 -9.73
C LYS A 183 -16.21 -7.11 -8.71
N THR A 184 -16.61 -7.88 -7.70
CA THR A 184 -17.54 -7.41 -6.66
C THR A 184 -16.94 -6.28 -5.82
N VAL A 185 -15.64 -6.36 -5.51
CA VAL A 185 -14.91 -5.28 -4.83
C VAL A 185 -14.90 -4.01 -5.68
N LEU A 186 -14.50 -4.13 -6.96
CA LEU A 186 -14.39 -2.98 -7.87
C LEU A 186 -15.75 -2.32 -8.16
N ASP A 187 -16.78 -3.13 -8.40
CA ASP A 187 -18.14 -2.63 -8.64
C ASP A 187 -18.67 -1.88 -7.40
N GLY A 188 -18.48 -2.43 -6.20
CA GLY A 188 -18.92 -1.80 -4.95
C GLY A 188 -18.14 -0.52 -4.61
N LEU A 189 -16.89 -0.41 -5.08
CA LEU A 189 -16.09 0.82 -5.02
C LEU A 189 -16.45 1.85 -6.12
N GLY A 190 -17.49 1.58 -6.93
CA GLY A 190 -17.99 2.49 -7.96
C GLY A 190 -17.25 2.42 -9.29
N GLY A 191 -16.41 1.40 -9.52
CA GLY A 191 -15.75 1.13 -10.80
C GLY A 191 -14.60 2.07 -11.19
N ALA A 192 -14.32 3.10 -10.39
CA ALA A 192 -13.23 4.06 -10.66
C ALA A 192 -11.85 3.56 -10.19
N PHE A 193 -11.82 2.52 -9.35
CA PHE A 193 -10.58 1.87 -8.96
C PHE A 193 -10.11 0.91 -10.04
N ARG A 194 -8.81 0.93 -10.34
CA ARG A 194 -8.13 -0.10 -11.14
C ARG A 194 -7.32 -1.02 -10.21
N PRO A 195 -7.29 -2.34 -10.45
CA PRO A 195 -6.37 -3.22 -9.75
C PRO A 195 -4.91 -2.86 -10.06
N LEU A 196 -4.11 -2.74 -9.01
CA LEU A 196 -2.66 -2.59 -9.11
C LEU A 196 -1.97 -3.92 -8.85
N SER A 197 -2.45 -4.71 -7.88
CA SER A 197 -2.01 -6.09 -7.68
C SER A 197 -2.59 -7.04 -8.73
N ASP A 198 -1.98 -8.22 -8.88
CA ASP A 198 -2.45 -9.26 -9.80
C ASP A 198 -3.68 -9.97 -9.24
N THR A 199 -4.83 -9.78 -9.89
CA THR A 199 -6.10 -10.41 -9.49
C THR A 199 -6.28 -11.83 -10.03
N THR A 200 -5.22 -12.48 -10.48
CA THR A 200 -5.21 -13.92 -10.80
C THR A 200 -4.47 -14.75 -9.74
N GLN A 201 -3.56 -14.13 -8.98
CA GLN A 201 -2.85 -14.77 -7.89
C GLN A 201 -3.69 -14.87 -6.63
N MET A 202 -3.43 -15.90 -5.82
CA MET A 202 -4.08 -16.18 -4.54
C MET A 202 -3.19 -15.68 -3.40
N THR A 203 -3.81 -15.18 -2.32
CA THR A 203 -3.12 -14.54 -1.20
C THR A 203 -3.35 -15.23 0.14
N PHE A 204 -4.26 -16.21 0.20
CA PHE A 204 -4.60 -16.92 1.43
C PHE A 204 -5.03 -18.37 1.17
N PRO A 205 -4.72 -19.32 2.08
CA PRO A 205 -3.71 -19.20 3.14
C PRO A 205 -2.29 -19.31 2.54
N SER A 206 -1.30 -18.66 3.14
CA SER A 206 0.07 -18.53 2.62
C SER A 206 0.78 -19.85 2.32
N GLY A 207 0.58 -20.87 3.15
CA GLY A 207 1.18 -22.20 2.95
C GLY A 207 0.57 -23.01 1.80
N LYS A 208 -0.64 -22.66 1.35
CA LYS A 208 -1.29 -23.25 0.16
C LYS A 208 -2.33 -22.28 -0.40
N PRO A 209 -1.91 -21.22 -1.11
CA PRO A 209 -2.80 -20.16 -1.53
C PRO A 209 -3.89 -20.69 -2.46
N SER A 210 -5.15 -20.45 -2.10
CA SER A 210 -6.32 -20.98 -2.82
C SER A 210 -7.43 -19.96 -3.02
N ILE A 211 -7.40 -18.86 -2.28
CA ILE A 211 -8.28 -17.70 -2.46
C ILE A 211 -7.45 -16.42 -2.46
N ARG A 212 -7.99 -15.36 -3.05
CA ARG A 212 -7.45 -14.01 -2.95
C ARG A 212 -8.43 -13.16 -2.17
N ILE A 213 -7.95 -12.55 -1.11
CA ILE A 213 -8.73 -11.61 -0.30
C ILE A 213 -7.97 -10.32 -0.04
N ASP A 214 -6.68 -10.28 -0.35
CA ASP A 214 -5.83 -9.11 -0.22
C ASP A 214 -5.66 -8.41 -1.57
N TYR A 215 -5.80 -7.09 -1.57
CA TYR A 215 -5.79 -6.27 -2.79
C TYR A 215 -4.94 -5.02 -2.62
N ILE A 216 -4.33 -4.57 -3.74
CA ILE A 216 -3.80 -3.22 -3.89
C ILE A 216 -4.48 -2.59 -5.10
N LEU A 217 -5.19 -1.48 -4.87
CA LEU A 217 -6.05 -0.80 -5.82
C LEU A 217 -5.64 0.68 -5.94
N GLY A 218 -5.86 1.26 -7.12
CA GLY A 218 -5.53 2.65 -7.42
C GLY A 218 -6.70 3.41 -8.01
N ARG A 219 -6.90 4.67 -7.61
CA ARG A 219 -7.92 5.57 -8.16
C ARG A 219 -7.33 6.94 -8.43
N GLY A 220 -7.75 7.58 -9.52
CA GLY A 220 -7.29 8.94 -9.87
C GLY A 220 -5.79 9.02 -10.14
N LEU A 221 -5.20 7.92 -10.60
CA LEU A 221 -3.78 7.87 -10.97
C LEU A 221 -3.56 8.65 -12.28
N PRO A 222 -2.41 9.33 -12.44
CA PRO A 222 -2.07 9.99 -13.71
C PRO A 222 -2.11 9.00 -14.88
N GLU A 223 -2.38 9.49 -16.10
CA GLU A 223 -2.37 8.64 -17.31
C GLU A 223 -1.02 7.96 -17.54
N SER A 224 0.07 8.60 -17.12
CA SER A 224 1.43 8.07 -17.19
C SER A 224 1.72 6.96 -16.17
N ALA A 225 0.79 6.68 -15.24
CA ALA A 225 1.02 5.73 -14.17
C ALA A 225 0.98 4.29 -14.66
N VAL A 226 2.12 3.60 -14.54
CA VAL A 226 2.31 2.20 -14.90
C VAL A 226 2.73 1.38 -13.68
N VAL A 227 2.32 0.11 -13.66
CA VAL A 227 2.82 -0.86 -12.68
C VAL A 227 4.03 -1.55 -13.29
N THR A 228 5.20 -1.38 -12.70
CA THR A 228 6.48 -1.93 -13.18
C THR A 228 6.81 -3.28 -12.53
N GLU A 229 6.17 -3.59 -11.40
CA GLU A 229 6.37 -4.83 -10.65
C GLU A 229 5.06 -5.20 -9.94
N ARG A 230 4.74 -6.50 -9.90
CA ARG A 230 3.67 -7.09 -9.08
C ARG A 230 4.17 -8.40 -8.51
N GLN A 231 4.03 -8.61 -7.22
CA GLN A 231 4.41 -9.87 -6.59
C GLN A 231 3.44 -10.22 -5.47
N VAL A 232 3.14 -11.52 -5.36
CA VAL A 232 2.60 -12.14 -4.16
C VAL A 232 3.66 -13.13 -3.69
N ASP A 233 4.12 -13.01 -2.45
CA ASP A 233 5.11 -13.93 -1.88
C ASP A 233 4.38 -15.10 -1.21
N THR A 234 4.45 -16.25 -1.86
CA THR A 234 3.86 -17.51 -1.41
C THR A 234 4.87 -18.42 -0.69
N SER A 235 6.09 -17.94 -0.48
CA SER A 235 7.17 -18.71 0.15
C SER A 235 7.28 -18.50 1.66
N THR A 236 6.63 -17.45 2.19
CA THR A 236 6.70 -17.10 3.60
C THR A 236 5.82 -17.96 4.51
N VAL A 237 6.28 -18.14 5.74
CA VAL A 237 5.57 -18.80 6.85
C VAL A 237 5.22 -17.83 7.99
N ALA A 238 5.54 -16.54 7.84
CA ALA A 238 5.48 -15.53 8.91
C ALA A 238 4.06 -15.04 9.25
N SER A 239 3.09 -15.31 8.37
CA SER A 239 1.66 -15.09 8.56
C SER A 239 0.92 -16.14 7.73
N ASP A 240 -0.37 -16.36 8.02
CA ASP A 240 -1.26 -17.14 7.15
C ASP A 240 -1.74 -16.37 5.92
N HIS A 241 -1.42 -15.08 5.79
CA HIS A 241 -1.55 -14.32 4.54
C HIS A 241 -0.22 -14.20 3.80
N CYS A 242 -0.28 -14.22 2.47
CA CYS A 242 0.84 -13.84 1.62
C CYS A 242 1.00 -12.32 1.62
N PRO A 243 2.20 -11.79 1.90
CA PRO A 243 2.49 -10.41 1.58
C PRO A 243 2.44 -10.21 0.06
N LEU A 244 1.91 -9.07 -0.35
CA LEU A 244 1.88 -8.67 -1.75
C LEU A 244 2.32 -7.22 -1.90
N TRP A 245 2.95 -6.91 -3.04
CA TRP A 245 3.39 -5.56 -3.34
C TRP A 245 3.33 -5.24 -4.82
N VAL A 246 3.36 -3.94 -5.09
CA VAL A 246 3.45 -3.38 -6.43
C VAL A 246 4.49 -2.26 -6.45
N SER A 247 5.22 -2.14 -7.55
CA SER A 247 6.00 -0.94 -7.85
C SER A 247 5.27 -0.14 -8.91
N LEU A 248 4.99 1.12 -8.62
CA LEU A 248 4.31 2.07 -9.49
C LEU A 248 5.30 3.13 -9.95
N ALA A 249 5.21 3.51 -11.23
CA ALA A 249 5.95 4.63 -11.77
C ALA A 249 5.02 5.59 -12.51
N TRP A 250 5.16 6.90 -12.30
CA TRP A 250 4.45 7.93 -13.07
C TRP A 250 5.27 9.20 -13.21
N LYS A 251 4.96 10.00 -14.23
CA LYS A 251 5.58 11.31 -14.44
C LYS A 251 4.88 12.35 -13.57
N LYS A 252 5.65 13.18 -12.87
CA LYS A 252 5.15 14.41 -12.23
C LYS A 252 4.91 15.51 -13.27
#